data_AF-A0A838H8U9-F1
#
_entry.id   AF-A0A838H8U9-F1
#
_cell.length_a   1.000
_cell.length_b   1.000
_cell.length_c   1.000
_cell.angle_alpha   90.00
_cell.angle_beta   90.00
_cell.angle_gamma   90.00
#
_symmetry.space_group_name_H-M   'P 1'
#
loop_
_entity.id
_entity.type
_entity.pdbx_description
1 polymer ?
#
loop_
_entity_poly.entity_id
_entity_poly.type
_entity_poly.pdbx_seq_one_letter_code
_entity_poly.pdbx_strand_id
1 'polypeptide(L)'
;MLRLEVRNAETPIERKPAWIKTRAKVGPEYQDMQALVKSEGLHTVCQEAGCPNIFECWEDREATFLIGGDQCTRRCDFCQIDTGKPDDLDVGEPQRVAESVQTMRLRYATVTGVCRDDLVDEGAWLYAETIRRIHELNPGVGVEMLAPDFSANPDFLGQLFDAEPEVFAHNIETVPRIFRRIRPGFRYERSLDVIDQARGAGLVTKSNLILGMGETHEEV
;
A
#
# COMPACT_ATOMS: atom_id res chain seq x y z
N MET A 1 16.13 -16.10 3.65
CA MET A 1 14.98 -15.58 4.41
C MET A 1 14.36 -16.65 5.30
N LEU A 2 14.12 -17.88 4.83
CA LEU A 2 13.62 -19.01 5.65
C LEU A 2 14.26 -19.16 7.05
N ARG A 3 15.57 -18.90 7.21
CA ARG A 3 16.23 -18.95 8.53
C ARG A 3 15.80 -17.85 9.52
N LEU A 4 15.44 -16.66 9.03
CA LEU A 4 14.96 -15.57 9.90
C LEU A 4 13.56 -15.87 10.41
N GLU A 5 12.67 -16.35 9.55
CA GLU A 5 11.29 -16.70 9.92
C GLU A 5 11.23 -17.86 10.91
N VAL A 6 12.02 -18.91 10.69
CA VAL A 6 12.15 -20.02 11.64
C VAL A 6 12.60 -19.50 13.00
N ARG A 7 13.58 -18.59 13.04
CA ARG A 7 14.04 -17.96 14.29
C ARG A 7 12.98 -17.04 14.90
N ASN A 8 12.23 -16.29 14.10
CA ASN A 8 11.16 -15.43 14.60
C ASN A 8 10.06 -16.27 15.28
N ALA A 9 9.74 -17.45 14.74
CA ALA A 9 8.79 -18.38 15.33
C ALA A 9 9.25 -19.01 16.66
N GLU A 10 10.55 -18.92 17.01
CA GLU A 10 11.05 -19.31 18.33
C GLU A 10 10.62 -18.31 19.42
N THR A 11 10.29 -17.07 19.04
CA THR A 11 9.71 -16.08 19.95
C THR A 11 8.20 -16.26 19.99
N PRO A 12 7.60 -16.54 21.17
CA PRO A 12 6.17 -16.71 21.28
C PRO A 12 5.45 -15.38 20.99
N ILE A 13 4.30 -15.46 20.31
CA ILE A 13 3.45 -14.30 20.00
C ILE A 13 3.16 -13.51 21.28
N GLU A 14 3.51 -12.24 21.27
CA GLU A 14 3.33 -11.35 22.40
C GLU A 14 1.85 -11.06 22.65
N ARG A 15 1.50 -10.94 23.94
CA ARG A 15 0.17 -10.50 24.31
C ARG A 15 0.03 -9.02 23.98
N LYS A 16 -0.93 -8.69 23.11
CA LYS A 16 -1.27 -7.29 22.81
C LYS A 16 -1.62 -6.53 24.10
N PRO A 17 -1.09 -5.32 24.29
CA PRO A 17 -1.38 -4.51 25.46
C PRO A 17 -2.85 -4.07 25.48
N ALA A 18 -3.36 -3.75 26.67
CA ALA A 18 -4.79 -3.51 26.89
C ALA A 18 -5.39 -2.29 26.15
N TRP A 19 -4.54 -1.38 25.66
CA TRP A 19 -4.97 -0.21 24.88
C TRP A 19 -5.09 -0.49 23.38
N ILE A 20 -4.48 -1.57 22.85
CA ILE A 20 -4.67 -1.97 21.45
C ILE A 20 -5.95 -2.80 21.37
N LYS A 21 -7.06 -2.10 21.12
CA LYS A 21 -8.39 -2.68 20.96
C LYS A 21 -9.06 -2.08 19.74
N THR A 22 -9.66 -2.93 18.92
CA THR A 22 -10.49 -2.48 17.80
C THR A 22 -11.80 -1.91 18.32
N ARG A 23 -12.11 -0.67 17.97
CA ARG A 23 -13.43 -0.09 18.20
C ARG A 23 -14.30 -0.42 16.98
N ALA A 24 -15.02 -1.54 17.04
CA ALA A 24 -15.91 -1.92 15.96
C ALA A 24 -17.11 -0.95 15.92
N LYS A 25 -17.18 -0.12 14.88
CA LYS A 25 -18.36 0.65 14.51
C LYS A 25 -18.96 0.00 13.26
N VAL A 26 -20.05 -0.73 13.44
CA VAL A 26 -20.76 -1.38 12.33
C VAL A 26 -21.95 -0.51 11.98
N GLY A 27 -21.67 0.60 11.29
CA GLY A 27 -22.71 1.51 10.81
C GLY A 27 -23.24 1.11 9.43
N PRO A 28 -24.18 1.90 8.90
CA PRO A 28 -24.81 1.61 7.61
C PRO A 28 -23.81 1.66 6.45
N GLU A 29 -22.83 2.57 6.50
CA GLU A 29 -21.83 2.74 5.45
C GLU A 29 -20.86 1.54 5.44
N TYR A 30 -20.41 1.07 6.61
CA TYR A 30 -19.64 -0.19 6.69
C TYR A 30 -20.39 -1.39 6.09
N GLN A 31 -21.68 -1.54 6.41
CA GLN A 31 -22.48 -2.66 5.89
C GLN A 31 -22.68 -2.58 4.37
N ASP A 32 -22.90 -1.38 3.84
CA ASP A 32 -22.98 -1.12 2.40
C ASP A 32 -21.66 -1.48 1.72
N MET A 33 -20.54 -0.97 2.23
CA MET A 33 -19.19 -1.27 1.74
C MET A 33 -18.88 -2.77 1.76
N GLN A 34 -19.24 -3.47 2.85
CA GLN A 34 -19.05 -4.91 2.95
C GLN A 34 -19.90 -5.69 1.95
N ALA A 35 -21.13 -5.25 1.69
CA ALA A 35 -21.99 -5.87 0.70
C ALA A 35 -21.44 -5.68 -0.73
N LEU A 36 -20.97 -4.47 -1.06
CA LEU A 36 -20.40 -4.13 -2.37
C LEU A 36 -19.11 -4.90 -2.65
N VAL A 37 -18.17 -4.91 -1.71
CA VAL A 37 -16.91 -5.64 -1.87
C VAL A 37 -17.16 -7.14 -2.11
N LYS A 38 -18.17 -7.71 -1.43
CA LYS A 38 -18.55 -9.11 -1.60
C LYS A 38 -19.28 -9.38 -2.93
N SER A 39 -20.15 -8.48 -3.39
CA SER A 39 -20.92 -8.68 -4.63
C SER A 39 -20.04 -8.53 -5.87
N GLU A 40 -19.10 -7.60 -5.84
CA GLU A 40 -18.25 -7.25 -6.97
C GLU A 40 -16.91 -8.01 -6.99
N GLY A 41 -16.61 -8.83 -5.96
CA GLY A 41 -15.38 -9.61 -5.89
C GLY A 41 -14.12 -8.76 -5.78
N LEU A 42 -14.18 -7.66 -5.01
CA LEU A 42 -13.08 -6.71 -4.90
C LEU A 42 -12.05 -7.15 -3.86
N HIS A 43 -10.78 -6.92 -4.17
CA HIS A 43 -9.67 -7.13 -3.23
C HIS A 43 -9.22 -5.80 -2.63
N THR A 44 -9.20 -5.72 -1.30
CA THR A 44 -8.76 -4.52 -0.58
C THR A 44 -7.67 -4.89 0.41
N VAL A 45 -6.68 -4.02 0.57
CA VAL A 45 -5.67 -4.17 1.64
C VAL A 45 -6.33 -4.24 3.01
N CYS A 46 -7.47 -3.56 3.17
CA CYS A 46 -8.27 -3.60 4.39
C CYS A 46 -8.59 -5.04 4.83
N GLN A 47 -8.88 -5.93 3.88
CA GLN A 47 -9.17 -7.34 4.12
C GLN A 47 -7.90 -8.20 4.12
N GLU A 48 -7.06 -8.07 3.11
CA GLU A 48 -5.88 -8.94 2.92
C GLU A 48 -4.83 -8.75 4.02
N ALA A 49 -4.66 -7.53 4.52
CA ALA A 49 -3.71 -7.23 5.61
C ALA A 49 -4.35 -7.36 7.01
N GLY A 50 -5.61 -7.80 7.12
CA GLY A 50 -6.31 -7.93 8.40
C GLY A 50 -6.41 -6.62 9.18
N CYS A 51 -6.69 -5.50 8.49
CA CYS A 51 -6.57 -4.16 9.07
C CYS A 51 -7.60 -3.95 10.21
N PRO A 52 -7.17 -3.61 11.44
CA PRO A 52 -8.09 -3.39 12.55
C PRO A 52 -8.94 -2.11 12.39
N ASN A 53 -8.57 -1.21 11.48
CA ASN A 53 -9.26 0.07 11.24
C ASN A 53 -10.37 -0.03 10.19
N ILE A 54 -10.63 -1.22 9.63
CA ILE A 54 -11.63 -1.42 8.55
C ILE A 54 -13.01 -0.87 8.91
N PHE A 55 -13.43 -0.97 10.18
CA PHE A 55 -14.72 -0.45 10.65
C PHE A 55 -14.82 1.07 10.65
N GLU A 56 -13.69 1.77 10.82
CA GLU A 56 -13.64 3.22 10.83
C GLU A 56 -13.53 3.76 9.41
N CYS A 57 -12.55 3.28 8.65
CA CYS A 57 -12.31 3.75 7.27
C CYS A 57 -13.51 3.51 6.35
N TRP A 58 -14.14 2.33 6.42
CA TRP A 58 -15.29 2.04 5.56
C TRP A 58 -16.54 2.82 5.97
N GLU A 59 -16.66 3.19 7.23
CA GLU A 59 -17.76 4.06 7.67
C GLU A 59 -17.63 5.46 7.07
N ASP A 60 -16.40 5.94 6.83
CA ASP A 60 -16.11 7.23 6.21
C ASP A 60 -16.01 7.17 4.67
N ARG A 61 -16.32 6.00 4.06
CA ARG A 61 -16.17 5.71 2.62
C ARG A 61 -14.75 5.95 2.10
N GLU A 62 -13.78 5.43 2.85
CA GLU A 62 -12.39 5.32 2.47
C GLU A 62 -11.99 3.85 2.33
N ALA A 63 -11.24 3.52 1.28
CA ALA A 63 -10.73 2.18 1.06
C ALA A 63 -9.33 2.21 0.42
N THR A 64 -8.58 1.14 0.66
CA THR A 64 -7.26 0.94 0.08
C THR A 64 -7.27 -0.27 -0.83
N PHE A 65 -6.97 -0.06 -2.11
CA PHE A 65 -6.88 -1.12 -3.12
C PHE A 65 -5.44 -1.66 -3.20
N LEU A 66 -5.31 -2.97 -3.42
CA LEU A 66 -4.05 -3.64 -3.72
C LEU A 66 -4.05 -4.03 -5.21
N ILE A 67 -3.20 -3.39 -6.01
CA ILE A 67 -3.07 -3.68 -7.45
C ILE A 67 -1.84 -4.53 -7.75
N GLY A 68 -1.82 -5.17 -8.92
CA GLY A 68 -0.71 -5.98 -9.41
C GLY A 68 -0.74 -7.43 -8.90
N GLY A 69 -1.86 -7.85 -8.31
CA GLY A 69 -2.09 -9.18 -7.74
C GLY A 69 -1.85 -9.27 -6.23
N ASP A 70 -1.84 -10.51 -5.72
CA ASP A 70 -1.65 -10.83 -4.30
C ASP A 70 -0.27 -11.41 -3.98
N GLN A 71 0.56 -11.69 -4.99
CA GLN A 71 1.93 -12.18 -4.87
C GLN A 71 2.94 -11.04 -5.08
N CYS A 72 3.76 -10.76 -4.07
CA CYS A 72 4.82 -9.78 -4.13
C CYS A 72 6.16 -10.41 -4.52
N THR A 73 6.92 -9.75 -5.40
CA THR A 73 8.28 -10.16 -5.77
C THR A 73 9.31 -9.91 -4.64
N ARG A 74 8.95 -9.12 -3.63
CA ARG A 74 9.76 -8.80 -2.47
C ARG A 74 9.14 -9.33 -1.18
N ARG A 75 9.97 -9.50 -0.16
CA ARG A 75 9.54 -9.93 1.18
C ARG A 75 10.05 -8.96 2.25
N CYS A 76 9.13 -8.43 3.04
CA CYS A 76 9.42 -7.62 4.22
C CYS A 76 8.96 -8.39 5.46
N ASP A 77 9.75 -8.40 6.53
CA ASP A 77 9.52 -9.28 7.70
C ASP A 77 8.25 -8.90 8.50
N PHE A 78 7.65 -7.73 8.26
CA PHE A 78 6.37 -7.33 8.85
C PHE A 78 5.16 -7.56 7.94
N CYS A 79 5.38 -7.81 6.65
CA CYS A 79 4.31 -7.82 5.66
C CYS A 79 3.69 -9.22 5.56
N GLN A 80 2.35 -9.28 5.54
CA GLN A 80 1.59 -10.52 5.43
C GLN A 80 1.20 -10.88 4.00
N ILE A 81 1.46 -10.00 3.03
CA ILE A 81 1.24 -10.30 1.62
C ILE A 81 2.21 -11.40 1.18
N ASP A 82 1.69 -12.35 0.42
CA ASP A 82 2.46 -13.52 -0.02
C ASP A 82 3.64 -13.12 -0.89
N THR A 83 4.75 -13.86 -0.75
CA THR A 83 5.91 -13.70 -1.62
C THR A 83 5.88 -14.82 -2.66
N GLY A 84 5.87 -14.45 -3.94
CA GLY A 84 5.73 -15.42 -5.01
C GLY A 84 6.07 -14.85 -6.38
N LYS A 85 5.85 -15.68 -7.40
CA LYS A 85 5.87 -15.22 -8.78
C LYS A 85 4.48 -14.65 -9.10
N PRO A 86 4.35 -13.35 -9.43
CA PRO A 86 3.07 -12.79 -9.83
C PRO A 86 2.54 -13.43 -11.12
N ASP A 87 1.23 -13.35 -11.31
CA ASP A 87 0.60 -13.61 -12.59
C ASP A 87 0.94 -12.53 -13.62
N ASP A 88 0.61 -12.80 -14.88
CA ASP A 88 0.78 -11.85 -15.98
C ASP A 88 0.04 -10.53 -15.66
N LEU A 89 0.61 -9.41 -16.13
CA LEU A 89 0.04 -8.09 -15.92
C LEU A 89 -1.39 -8.00 -16.50
N ASP A 90 -2.36 -7.69 -15.64
CA ASP A 90 -3.73 -7.43 -16.06
C ASP A 90 -3.92 -5.95 -16.41
N VAL A 91 -3.89 -5.66 -17.71
CA VAL A 91 -4.08 -4.29 -18.24
C VAL A 91 -5.50 -3.75 -18.04
N GLY A 92 -6.47 -4.60 -17.67
CA GLY A 92 -7.83 -4.20 -17.34
C GLY A 92 -8.05 -3.86 -15.86
N GLU A 93 -7.07 -4.14 -14.99
CA GLU A 93 -7.16 -3.86 -13.54
C GLU A 93 -7.40 -2.36 -13.23
N PRO A 94 -6.69 -1.39 -13.85
CA PRO A 94 -6.93 0.03 -13.63
C PRO A 94 -8.40 0.47 -13.78
N GLN A 95 -9.04 -0.02 -14.85
CA GLN A 95 -10.44 0.29 -15.15
C GLN A 95 -11.37 -0.26 -14.08
N ARG A 96 -11.17 -1.53 -13.67
CA ARG A 96 -11.99 -2.17 -12.64
C ARG A 96 -11.82 -1.49 -11.28
N VAL A 97 -10.62 -1.02 -10.93
CA VAL A 97 -10.40 -0.23 -9.71
C VAL A 97 -11.18 1.07 -9.78
N ALA A 98 -11.15 1.79 -10.90
CA ALA A 98 -11.92 3.03 -11.06
C ALA A 98 -13.44 2.80 -10.95
N GLU A 99 -13.95 1.71 -11.54
CA GLU A 99 -15.36 1.30 -11.43
C GLU A 99 -15.74 0.92 -10.00
N SER A 100 -14.80 0.33 -9.25
CA SER A 100 -14.97 0.01 -7.83
C SER A 100 -15.07 1.27 -6.99
N VAL A 101 -14.19 2.26 -7.22
CA VAL A 101 -14.24 3.58 -6.58
C VAL A 101 -15.60 4.23 -6.81
N GLN A 102 -16.11 4.17 -8.04
CA GLN A 102 -17.43 4.71 -8.41
C GLN A 102 -18.56 3.99 -7.68
N THR A 103 -18.54 2.66 -7.71
CA THR A 103 -19.56 1.79 -7.12
C THR A 103 -19.64 1.98 -5.60
N MET A 104 -18.48 2.07 -4.96
CA MET A 104 -18.33 2.31 -3.52
C MET A 104 -18.56 3.79 -3.15
N ARG A 105 -18.67 4.69 -4.13
CA ARG A 105 -18.87 6.14 -3.98
C ARG A 105 -17.87 6.73 -2.98
N LEU A 106 -16.61 6.34 -3.14
CA LEU A 106 -15.55 6.81 -2.25
C LEU A 106 -15.37 8.31 -2.42
N ARG A 107 -15.00 8.98 -1.32
CA ARG A 107 -14.57 10.39 -1.37
C ARG A 107 -13.07 10.50 -1.60
N TYR A 108 -12.36 9.47 -1.16
CA TYR A 108 -10.92 9.39 -1.20
C TYR A 108 -10.51 7.93 -1.39
N ALA A 109 -9.67 7.66 -2.38
CA ALA A 109 -9.19 6.32 -2.69
C ALA A 109 -7.68 6.24 -2.41
N THR A 110 -7.26 5.26 -1.63
CA THR A 110 -5.83 4.93 -1.52
C THR A 110 -5.53 3.77 -2.45
N VAL A 111 -4.51 3.93 -3.30
CA VAL A 111 -4.04 2.89 -4.20
C VAL A 111 -2.65 2.47 -3.77
N THR A 112 -2.47 1.19 -3.48
CA THR A 112 -1.16 0.58 -3.29
C THR A 112 -1.11 -0.71 -4.07
N GLY A 113 0.02 -1.40 -4.02
CA GLY A 113 0.19 -2.65 -4.74
C GLY A 113 1.42 -3.41 -4.28
N VAL A 114 1.59 -4.56 -4.90
CA VAL A 114 2.78 -5.39 -4.70
C VAL A 114 3.98 -4.83 -5.48
N CYS A 115 5.19 -5.25 -5.10
CA CYS A 115 6.37 -5.02 -5.93
C CYS A 115 6.33 -5.94 -7.14
N ARG A 116 6.55 -5.39 -8.34
CA ARG A 116 6.53 -6.11 -9.61
C ARG A 116 7.90 -6.08 -10.30
N ASP A 117 8.94 -6.53 -9.59
CA ASP A 117 10.32 -6.63 -10.11
C ASP A 117 10.43 -7.56 -11.35
N ASP A 118 9.37 -8.32 -11.65
CA ASP A 118 9.23 -9.14 -12.85
C ASP A 118 8.89 -8.35 -14.13
N LEU A 119 8.37 -7.13 -13.98
CA LEU A 119 8.01 -6.24 -15.09
C LEU A 119 9.16 -5.29 -15.46
N VAL A 120 9.23 -4.91 -16.73
CA VAL A 120 10.30 -4.05 -17.28
C VAL A 120 10.30 -2.65 -16.64
N ASP A 121 9.12 -2.13 -16.31
CA ASP A 121 8.93 -0.82 -15.69
C ASP A 121 8.63 -0.92 -14.18
N GLU A 122 8.87 -2.10 -13.58
CA GLU A 122 8.55 -2.41 -12.18
C GLU A 122 7.06 -2.18 -11.81
N GLY A 123 6.17 -2.15 -12.82
CA GLY A 123 4.74 -1.89 -12.67
C GLY A 123 4.35 -0.40 -12.69
N ALA A 124 5.27 0.52 -12.97
CA ALA A 124 5.01 1.97 -12.95
C ALA A 124 3.78 2.37 -13.80
N TRP A 125 3.62 1.79 -14.99
CA TRP A 125 2.45 2.02 -15.84
C TRP A 125 1.14 1.64 -15.15
N LEU A 126 1.09 0.47 -14.48
CA LEU A 126 -0.12 -0.04 -13.83
C LEU A 126 -0.62 0.94 -12.75
N TYR A 127 0.33 1.42 -11.96
CA TYR A 127 0.10 2.39 -10.90
C TYR A 127 -0.39 3.74 -11.45
N ALA A 128 0.31 4.30 -12.44
CA ALA A 128 -0.06 5.56 -13.07
C ALA A 128 -1.42 5.47 -13.77
N GLU A 129 -1.67 4.40 -14.52
CA GLU A 129 -2.92 4.19 -15.24
C GLU A 129 -4.10 4.02 -14.28
N THR A 130 -3.92 3.34 -13.15
CA THR A 130 -4.96 3.25 -12.11
C THR A 130 -5.39 4.61 -11.62
N ILE A 131 -4.44 5.51 -11.31
CA ILE A 131 -4.76 6.89 -10.88
C ILE A 131 -5.54 7.63 -11.97
N ARG A 132 -5.06 7.59 -13.22
CA ARG A 132 -5.73 8.26 -14.35
C ARG A 132 -7.16 7.78 -14.54
N ARG A 133 -7.41 6.47 -14.47
CA ARG A 133 -8.76 5.90 -14.60
C ARG A 133 -9.66 6.31 -13.45
N ILE A 134 -9.15 6.38 -12.23
CA ILE A 134 -9.92 6.87 -11.09
C ILE A 134 -10.34 8.32 -11.32
N HIS A 135 -9.42 9.21 -11.67
CA HIS A 135 -9.74 10.62 -11.93
C HIS A 135 -10.71 10.80 -13.11
N GLU A 136 -10.54 10.04 -14.19
CA GLU A 136 -11.41 10.09 -15.38
C GLU A 136 -12.86 9.68 -15.05
N LEU A 137 -13.03 8.55 -14.36
CA LEU A 137 -14.36 7.99 -14.08
C LEU A 137 -15.03 8.60 -12.83
N ASN A 138 -14.24 9.18 -11.93
CA ASN A 138 -14.68 9.71 -10.64
C ASN A 138 -14.21 11.16 -10.41
N PRO A 139 -14.71 12.14 -11.18
CA PRO A 139 -14.30 13.54 -11.00
C PRO A 139 -14.53 14.03 -9.57
N GLY A 140 -13.47 14.56 -8.95
CA GLY A 140 -13.49 15.11 -7.58
C GLY A 140 -13.16 14.12 -6.47
N VAL A 141 -12.88 12.85 -6.78
CA VAL A 141 -12.31 11.90 -5.81
C VAL A 141 -10.80 12.11 -5.71
N GLY A 142 -10.30 12.33 -4.49
CA GLY A 142 -8.87 12.41 -4.25
C GLY A 142 -8.21 11.02 -4.24
N VAL A 143 -6.99 10.93 -4.74
CA VAL A 143 -6.20 9.70 -4.83
C VAL A 143 -4.89 9.84 -4.04
N GLU A 144 -4.73 9.01 -3.03
CA GLU A 144 -3.44 8.78 -2.38
C GLU A 144 -2.76 7.56 -3.01
N MET A 145 -1.58 7.76 -3.55
CA MET A 145 -0.73 6.69 -4.03
C MET A 145 0.21 6.23 -2.92
N LEU A 146 0.19 4.95 -2.53
CA LEU A 146 1.25 4.35 -1.72
C LEU A 146 2.13 3.44 -2.59
N ALA A 147 3.27 3.99 -2.99
CA ALA A 147 4.18 3.45 -3.98
C ALA A 147 5.27 2.53 -3.39
N PRO A 148 5.67 1.45 -4.10
CA PRO A 148 6.98 0.83 -3.92
C PRO A 148 8.09 1.81 -4.34
N ASP A 149 9.36 1.39 -4.26
CA ASP A 149 10.47 2.30 -4.55
C ASP A 149 10.75 2.47 -6.05
N PHE A 150 10.25 1.59 -6.92
CA PHE A 150 10.55 1.55 -8.36
C PHE A 150 12.05 1.67 -8.68
N SER A 151 12.89 1.09 -7.79
CA SER A 151 14.35 1.24 -7.81
C SER A 151 14.86 2.68 -7.80
N ALA A 152 14.02 3.64 -7.39
CA ALA A 152 14.20 5.09 -7.51
C ALA A 152 14.49 5.56 -8.94
N ASN A 153 14.04 4.82 -9.95
CA ASN A 153 14.25 5.18 -11.34
C ASN A 153 13.39 6.41 -11.69
N PRO A 154 13.99 7.55 -12.08
CA PRO A 154 13.24 8.77 -12.41
C PRO A 154 12.24 8.59 -13.54
N ASP A 155 12.52 7.71 -14.51
CA ASP A 155 11.60 7.45 -15.63
C ASP A 155 10.35 6.68 -15.18
N PHE A 156 10.48 5.81 -14.18
CA PHE A 156 9.36 5.06 -13.62
C PHE A 156 8.54 5.96 -12.70
N LEU A 157 9.22 6.66 -11.78
CA LEU A 157 8.59 7.62 -10.87
C LEU A 157 7.89 8.77 -11.62
N GLY A 158 8.49 9.27 -12.71
CA GLY A 158 7.90 10.31 -13.55
C GLY A 158 6.52 9.93 -14.09
N GLN A 159 6.30 8.66 -14.46
CA GLN A 159 4.98 8.21 -14.91
C GLN A 159 3.91 8.36 -13.82
N LEU A 160 4.27 8.10 -12.56
CA LEU A 160 3.36 8.26 -11.42
C LEU A 160 3.13 9.73 -11.10
N PHE A 161 4.15 10.57 -11.25
CA PHE A 161 4.04 12.00 -11.00
C PHE A 161 3.13 12.68 -12.04
N ASP A 162 3.25 12.28 -13.31
CA ASP A 162 2.40 12.74 -14.41
C ASP A 162 0.94 12.28 -14.27
N ALA A 163 0.65 11.31 -13.40
CA ALA A 163 -0.70 10.90 -13.06
C ALA A 163 -1.35 11.79 -11.98
N GLU A 164 -0.60 12.76 -11.42
CA GLU A 164 -1.08 13.79 -10.51
C GLU A 164 -1.90 13.29 -9.30
N PRO A 165 -1.43 12.29 -8.52
CA PRO A 165 -2.13 11.93 -7.29
C PRO A 165 -2.11 13.09 -6.28
N GLU A 166 -3.20 13.29 -5.54
CA GLU A 166 -3.30 14.30 -4.49
C GLU A 166 -2.24 14.11 -3.40
N VAL A 167 -1.85 12.86 -3.11
CA VAL A 167 -0.76 12.52 -2.19
C VAL A 167 0.08 11.40 -2.78
N PHE A 168 1.40 11.59 -2.82
CA PHE A 168 2.38 10.56 -3.12
C PHE A 168 3.02 10.05 -1.81
N ALA A 169 2.65 8.85 -1.39
CA ALA A 169 3.20 8.17 -0.23
C ALA A 169 4.25 7.14 -0.64
N HIS A 170 5.39 7.14 0.06
CA HIS A 170 6.34 6.05 0.06
C HIS A 170 6.82 5.82 1.48
N ASN A 171 6.53 4.65 2.03
CA ASN A 171 6.87 4.38 3.42
C ASN A 171 8.32 3.94 3.57
N ILE A 172 9.03 4.51 4.55
CA ILE A 172 10.37 4.08 4.96
C ILE A 172 10.26 2.94 5.98
N GLU A 173 9.21 2.95 6.81
CA GLU A 173 8.81 1.94 7.79
C GLU A 173 9.71 1.78 9.01
N THR A 174 11.03 1.97 8.90
CA THR A 174 11.92 1.80 10.06
C THR A 174 13.24 2.54 9.91
N VAL A 175 14.05 2.52 10.98
CA VAL A 175 15.30 3.27 11.10
C VAL A 175 16.47 2.57 10.40
N PRO A 176 17.52 3.29 9.98
CA PRO A 176 18.60 2.75 9.14
C PRO A 176 19.25 1.48 9.69
N ARG A 177 19.49 1.42 11.01
CA ARG A 177 20.19 0.31 11.68
C ARG A 177 19.51 -1.04 11.47
N ILE A 178 18.17 -1.08 11.49
CA ILE A 178 17.40 -2.33 11.34
C ILE A 178 16.73 -2.47 9.98
N PHE A 179 16.77 -1.44 9.13
CA PHE A 179 16.12 -1.40 7.83
C PHE A 179 16.41 -2.62 6.96
N ARG A 180 17.69 -2.97 6.76
CA ARG A 180 18.07 -4.11 5.91
C ARG A 180 17.58 -5.46 6.44
N ARG A 181 17.40 -5.58 7.76
CA ARG A 181 16.85 -6.79 8.38
C ARG A 181 15.35 -6.90 8.08
N ILE A 182 14.63 -5.79 8.19
CA ILE A 182 13.16 -5.75 8.07
C ILE A 182 12.71 -5.70 6.60
N ARG A 183 13.39 -4.91 5.76
CA ARG A 183 13.07 -4.67 4.34
C ARG A 183 14.28 -4.94 3.44
N PRO A 184 14.73 -6.21 3.33
CA PRO A 184 15.95 -6.56 2.61
C PRO A 184 15.93 -6.20 1.11
N GLY A 185 14.73 -6.16 0.50
CA GLY A 185 14.50 -5.75 -0.89
C GLY A 185 14.52 -4.23 -1.13
N PHE A 186 14.69 -3.42 -0.09
CA PHE A 186 14.73 -1.95 -0.19
C PHE A 186 16.06 -1.41 0.36
N ARG A 187 16.32 -0.11 0.20
CA ARG A 187 17.42 0.61 0.85
C ARG A 187 16.90 1.91 1.45
N TYR A 188 17.35 2.24 2.66
CA TYR A 188 16.86 3.40 3.41
C TYR A 188 17.08 4.70 2.62
N GLU A 189 18.29 4.88 2.10
CA GLU A 189 18.67 6.06 1.33
C GLU A 189 17.91 6.15 0.00
N ARG A 190 17.59 5.01 -0.61
CA ARG A 190 16.78 4.95 -1.83
C ARG A 190 15.33 5.32 -1.57
N SER A 191 14.76 4.84 -0.47
CA SER A 191 13.41 5.22 -0.03
C SER A 191 13.31 6.72 0.25
N LEU A 192 14.36 7.34 0.80
CA LEU A 192 14.44 8.79 0.94
C LEU A 192 14.51 9.49 -0.41
N ASP A 193 15.32 9.00 -1.34
CA ASP A 193 15.46 9.56 -2.69
C ASP A 193 14.13 9.56 -3.46
N VAL A 194 13.31 8.50 -3.34
CA VAL A 194 11.95 8.45 -3.91
C VAL A 194 11.08 9.62 -3.42
N ILE A 195 11.12 9.90 -2.11
CA ILE A 195 10.36 10.99 -1.50
C ILE A 195 10.89 12.35 -1.97
N ASP A 196 12.22 12.51 -2.03
CA ASP A 196 12.87 13.73 -2.52
C ASP A 196 12.52 14.01 -3.99
N GLN A 197 12.49 12.98 -4.85
CA GLN A 197 12.08 13.11 -6.25
C GLN A 197 10.61 13.54 -6.37
N ALA A 198 9.69 12.91 -5.63
CA ALA A 198 8.26 13.28 -5.64
C ALA A 198 8.04 14.72 -5.15
N ARG A 199 8.74 15.12 -4.09
CA ARG A 199 8.72 16.49 -3.56
C ARG A 199 9.33 17.49 -4.57
N GLY A 200 10.39 17.09 -5.27
CA GLY A 200 10.99 17.88 -6.36
C GLY A 200 10.05 18.07 -7.56
N ALA A 201 9.15 17.12 -7.81
CA ALA A 201 8.09 17.22 -8.81
C ALA A 201 6.87 18.05 -8.35
N GLY A 202 6.86 18.52 -7.09
CA GLY A 202 5.81 19.39 -6.55
C GLY A 202 4.62 18.69 -5.92
N LEU A 203 4.68 17.37 -5.73
CA LEU A 203 3.63 16.59 -5.08
C LEU A 203 3.64 16.75 -3.56
N VAL A 204 2.47 16.58 -2.94
CA VAL A 204 2.38 16.39 -1.49
C VAL A 204 2.90 15.00 -1.17
N THR A 205 3.95 14.91 -0.34
CA THR A 205 4.59 13.64 0.00
C THR A 205 4.20 13.15 1.40
N LYS A 206 4.05 11.83 1.54
CA LYS A 206 3.76 11.15 2.82
C LYS A 206 4.69 9.96 3.03
N SER A 207 4.95 9.61 4.28
CA SER A 207 5.67 8.39 4.66
C SER A 207 5.15 7.85 5.99
N ASN A 208 5.66 6.70 6.41
CA ASN A 208 5.26 6.01 7.63
C ASN A 208 6.46 5.38 8.33
N LEU A 209 6.34 5.24 9.66
CA LEU A 209 7.21 4.42 10.50
C LEU A 209 6.34 3.43 11.29
N ILE A 210 6.74 2.16 11.27
CA ILE A 210 6.18 1.11 12.12
C ILE A 210 7.08 1.00 13.35
N LEU A 211 6.49 1.16 14.52
CA LEU A 211 7.22 1.06 15.80
C LEU A 211 7.09 -0.34 16.40
N GLY A 212 8.02 -0.69 17.29
CA GLY A 212 8.11 -1.98 17.96
C GLY A 212 8.96 -3.03 17.22
N MET A 213 9.74 -2.63 16.21
CA MET A 213 10.59 -3.56 15.43
C MET A 213 12.05 -3.61 15.94
N GLY A 214 12.34 -2.87 17.00
CA GLY A 214 13.63 -2.86 17.71
C GLY A 214 14.43 -1.57 17.53
N GLU A 215 13.83 -0.53 16.96
CA GLU A 215 14.30 0.85 16.99
C GLU A 215 14.25 1.44 18.41
N THR A 216 15.10 2.43 18.70
CA THR A 216 15.03 3.23 19.93
C THR A 216 14.27 4.53 19.68
N HIS A 217 13.85 5.21 20.75
CA HIS A 217 13.15 6.49 20.62
C HIS A 217 14.00 7.58 19.99
N GLU A 218 15.32 7.56 20.22
CA GLU A 218 16.28 8.51 19.64
C GLU A 218 16.53 8.27 18.15
N GLU A 219 16.28 7.05 17.65
CA GLU A 219 16.41 6.74 16.23
C GLU A 219 15.17 7.14 15.41
N VAL A 220 14.01 7.32 16.07
CA VAL A 220 12.73 7.74 15.49
C VAL A 220 12.70 9.26 15.34
#